data_AF-L7VY00-F1
#
_entry.id   AF-L7VY00-F1
#
_cell.length_a   1.000
_cell.length_b   1.000
_cell.length_c   1.000
_cell.angle_alpha   90.00
_cell.angle_beta   90.00
_cell.angle_gamma   90.00
#
_symmetry.space_group_name_H-M   'P 1'
#
loop_
_entity.id
_entity.type
_entity.pdbx_description
1 polymer ?
#
loop_
_entity_poly.entity_id
_entity_poly.type
_entity_poly.pdbx_seq_one_letter_code
_entity_poly.pdbx_strand_id
1 'polypeptide(L)'
;MTTARYQSDAFDALTVATITTGSGHLCSLTVVGIPGRNTGFPIVGIDLVALRGSLSLIAVDLAPTDDVAWDSYCAPLLRALTHDLSGVVIPRKRPDFTEGVFSPLAVIAGAHAGAESSVFAALSAFLRKVADLPAQMTGSDQTLSASSRLDRRELWLAAERRNRKEHNALAKLFGAALATEYLDRFLFASLTDAQPVSQPCNAEAADVSSH
;
A
#
# COMPACT_ATOMS: atom_id res chain seq x y z
N MET A 1 0.98 -14.35 -8.54
CA MET A 1 1.23 -12.99 -8.03
C MET A 1 1.20 -12.06 -9.21
N THR A 2 0.57 -10.90 -9.07
CA THR A 2 0.48 -9.89 -10.12
C THR A 2 0.94 -8.57 -9.56
N THR A 3 1.80 -7.86 -10.28
CA THR A 3 2.25 -6.51 -9.92
C THR A 3 2.01 -5.61 -11.11
N ALA A 4 1.38 -4.46 -10.87
CA ALA A 4 1.21 -3.37 -11.82
C ALA A 4 1.84 -2.11 -11.24
N ARG A 5 2.50 -1.33 -12.10
CA ARG A 5 3.11 -0.05 -11.72
C ARG A 5 2.65 1.03 -12.69
N TYR A 6 2.28 2.17 -12.14
CA TYR A 6 1.78 3.32 -12.86
C TYR A 6 2.60 4.56 -12.50
N GLN A 7 2.58 5.57 -13.36
CA GLN A 7 3.20 6.87 -13.13
C GLN A 7 2.21 7.96 -13.51
N SER A 8 2.27 9.09 -12.82
CA SER A 8 1.49 10.29 -13.11
C SER A 8 2.23 11.53 -12.61
N ASP A 9 1.68 12.72 -12.88
CA ASP A 9 2.24 13.98 -12.36
C ASP A 9 2.25 14.03 -10.82
N ALA A 10 1.35 13.29 -10.17
CA ALA A 10 1.27 13.21 -8.71
C ALA A 10 2.22 12.16 -8.12
N PHE A 11 2.42 11.04 -8.81
CA PHE A 11 3.18 9.90 -8.31
C PHE A 11 4.29 9.50 -9.28
N ASP A 12 5.54 9.61 -8.81
CA ASP A 12 6.71 9.02 -9.48
C ASP A 12 6.53 7.50 -9.67
N ALA A 13 5.78 6.88 -8.75
CA ALA A 13 5.38 5.49 -8.86
C ALA A 13 4.12 5.20 -8.02
N LEU A 14 3.13 4.54 -8.61
CA LEU A 14 2.05 3.88 -7.91
C LEU A 14 2.12 2.39 -8.22
N THR A 15 2.50 1.59 -7.24
CA THR A 15 2.59 0.14 -7.37
C THR A 15 1.41 -0.54 -6.69
N VAL A 16 0.77 -1.46 -7.40
CA VAL A 16 -0.26 -2.36 -6.88
C VAL A 16 0.23 -3.79 -7.06
N ALA A 17 0.29 -4.56 -5.99
CA ALA A 17 0.59 -5.98 -6.05
C ALA A 17 -0.47 -6.80 -5.35
N THR A 18 -0.80 -7.94 -5.96
CA THR A 18 -1.74 -8.90 -5.41
C THR A 18 -1.15 -10.29 -5.40
N ILE A 19 -1.47 -11.02 -4.35
CA ILE A 19 -1.26 -12.46 -4.24
C ILE A 19 -2.64 -13.08 -4.07
N THR A 20 -2.97 -14.03 -4.93
CA THR A 20 -4.22 -14.77 -4.89
C THR A 20 -3.96 -16.27 -4.78
N THR A 21 -4.94 -17.03 -4.29
CA THR A 21 -4.94 -18.50 -4.40
C THR A 21 -5.06 -18.93 -5.85
N GLY A 22 -4.84 -20.23 -6.14
CA GLY A 22 -5.13 -20.81 -7.46
C GLY A 22 -6.60 -20.69 -7.88
N SER A 23 -7.52 -20.52 -6.92
CA SER A 23 -8.95 -20.25 -7.16
C SER A 23 -9.30 -18.76 -7.27
N GLY A 24 -8.30 -17.85 -7.28
CA GLY A 24 -8.50 -16.42 -7.44
C GLY A 24 -8.90 -15.64 -6.17
N HIS A 25 -8.91 -16.27 -5.00
CA HIS A 25 -9.22 -15.55 -3.75
C HIS A 25 -8.02 -14.69 -3.32
N LEU A 26 -8.28 -13.46 -2.85
CA LEU A 26 -7.25 -12.55 -2.38
C LEU A 26 -6.57 -13.08 -1.12
N CYS A 27 -5.25 -13.24 -1.16
CA CYS A 27 -4.41 -13.52 0.00
C CYS A 27 -3.71 -12.26 0.51
N SER A 28 -3.25 -11.40 -0.41
CA SER A 28 -2.62 -10.13 -0.05
C SER A 28 -2.81 -9.09 -1.15
N LEU A 29 -3.00 -7.84 -0.74
CA LEU A 29 -2.98 -6.65 -1.59
C LEU A 29 -2.02 -5.65 -0.95
N THR A 30 -1.04 -5.19 -1.71
CA THR A 30 -0.19 -4.08 -1.30
C THR A 30 -0.28 -2.95 -2.32
N VAL A 31 -0.53 -1.73 -1.86
CA VAL A 31 -0.52 -0.51 -2.67
C VAL A 31 0.49 0.45 -2.08
N VAL A 32 1.43 0.93 -2.90
CA VAL A 32 2.39 1.95 -2.51
C VAL A 32 2.42 3.06 -3.55
N GLY A 33 2.05 4.27 -3.14
CA GLY A 33 2.15 5.48 -3.95
C GLY A 33 3.32 6.34 -3.47
N ILE A 34 4.37 6.46 -4.28
CA ILE A 34 5.52 7.33 -4.04
C ILE A 34 5.27 8.67 -4.74
N PRO A 35 5.15 9.77 -3.99
CA PRO A 35 4.80 11.06 -4.55
C PRO A 35 5.97 11.66 -5.35
N GLY A 36 5.63 12.52 -6.29
CA GLY A 36 6.61 13.28 -7.07
C GLY A 36 7.54 14.12 -6.20
N ARG A 37 8.81 14.23 -6.59
CA ARG A 37 9.91 14.84 -5.78
C ARG A 37 9.64 16.28 -5.33
N ASN A 38 8.80 17.01 -6.06
CA ASN A 38 8.51 18.41 -5.82
C ASN A 38 7.10 18.66 -5.25
N THR A 39 6.40 17.61 -4.84
CA THR A 39 5.02 17.70 -4.36
C THR A 39 4.95 17.57 -2.83
N GLY A 40 3.90 18.12 -2.23
CA GLY A 40 3.53 17.89 -0.83
C GLY A 40 2.65 16.64 -0.64
N PHE A 41 2.51 15.79 -1.66
CA PHE A 41 1.65 14.61 -1.58
C PHE A 41 2.19 13.60 -0.57
N PRO A 42 1.31 12.90 0.17
CA PRO A 42 1.73 11.87 1.10
C PRO A 42 2.26 10.66 0.35
N ILE A 43 3.01 9.81 1.06
CA ILE A 43 3.22 8.44 0.61
C ILE A 43 1.97 7.63 0.93
N VAL A 44 1.33 7.06 -0.10
CA VAL A 44 0.18 6.18 0.08
C VAL A 44 0.69 4.79 0.42
N GLY A 45 0.28 4.24 1.57
CA GLY A 45 0.64 2.88 1.97
C GLY A 45 -0.60 2.09 2.34
N ILE A 46 -0.85 0.98 1.64
CA ILE A 46 -1.91 0.03 1.97
C ILE A 46 -1.32 -1.37 1.93
N ASP A 47 -1.53 -2.13 2.99
CA ASP A 47 -1.21 -3.55 3.04
C ASP A 47 -2.36 -4.33 3.67
N LEU A 48 -2.95 -5.22 2.88
CA LEU A 48 -4.03 -6.11 3.29
C LEU A 48 -3.50 -7.54 3.23
N VAL A 49 -3.68 -8.31 4.31
CA VAL A 49 -3.28 -9.72 4.34
C VAL A 49 -4.42 -10.55 4.91
N ALA A 50 -4.95 -11.43 4.07
CA ALA A 50 -5.96 -12.42 4.45
C ALA A 50 -5.28 -13.73 4.86
N LEU A 51 -5.57 -14.20 6.07
CA LEU A 51 -5.10 -15.48 6.60
C LEU A 51 -6.26 -16.23 7.22
N ARG A 52 -6.30 -17.54 6.94
CA ARG A 52 -7.28 -18.48 7.53
C ARG A 52 -8.73 -18.01 7.36
N GLY A 53 -9.05 -17.46 6.19
CA GLY A 53 -10.41 -17.01 5.85
C GLY A 53 -10.84 -15.68 6.45
N SER A 54 -9.92 -14.90 7.03
CA SER A 54 -10.20 -13.56 7.59
C SER A 54 -9.17 -12.53 7.15
N LEU A 55 -9.56 -11.26 7.11
CA LEU A 55 -8.62 -10.16 6.85
C LEU A 55 -7.79 -9.87 8.11
N SER A 56 -6.67 -10.58 8.24
CA SER A 56 -5.84 -10.61 9.45
C SER A 56 -5.01 -9.35 9.68
N LEU A 57 -4.64 -8.66 8.59
CA LEU A 57 -3.93 -7.38 8.61
C LEU A 57 -4.62 -6.39 7.67
N ILE A 58 -4.83 -5.20 8.20
CA ILE A 58 -5.21 -3.97 7.52
C ILE A 58 -4.21 -2.93 7.98
N ALA A 59 -3.27 -2.57 7.12
CA ALA A 59 -2.39 -1.42 7.32
C ALA A 59 -2.73 -0.37 6.28
N VAL A 60 -3.13 0.83 6.70
CA VAL A 60 -3.47 1.94 5.81
C VAL A 60 -2.85 3.21 6.37
N ASP A 61 -2.12 3.93 5.53
CA ASP A 61 -1.54 5.20 5.88
C ASP A 61 -1.44 6.16 4.69
N LEU A 62 -1.44 7.44 5.02
CA LEU A 62 -0.97 8.52 4.16
C LEU A 62 0.23 9.12 4.91
N ALA A 63 1.44 8.64 4.67
CA ALA A 63 2.59 9.07 5.45
C ALA A 63 3.00 10.52 5.06
N PRO A 64 3.27 11.40 6.04
CA PRO A 64 3.47 12.82 5.81
C PRO A 64 4.82 13.11 5.13
N THR A 65 4.79 13.82 4.00
CA THR A 65 5.98 14.43 3.39
C THR A 65 6.08 15.91 3.70
N ASP A 66 4.98 16.56 4.07
CA ASP A 66 4.86 17.95 4.53
C ASP A 66 3.76 18.03 5.59
N ASP A 67 4.06 18.59 6.76
CA ASP A 67 3.14 18.52 7.92
C ASP A 67 1.86 19.33 7.70
N VAL A 68 1.98 20.54 7.12
CA VAL A 68 0.82 21.44 6.95
C VAL A 68 -0.13 20.92 5.88
N ALA A 69 0.42 20.46 4.76
CA ALA A 69 -0.35 19.82 3.71
C ALA A 69 -1.00 18.52 4.23
N TRP A 70 -0.26 17.73 5.02
CA TRP A 70 -0.80 16.51 5.58
C TRP A 70 -1.95 16.76 6.56
N ASP A 71 -1.80 17.69 7.50
CA ASP A 71 -2.84 18.03 8.47
C ASP A 71 -4.12 18.54 7.80
N SER A 72 -3.97 19.31 6.73
CA SER A 72 -5.10 19.93 6.01
C SER A 72 -5.87 18.91 5.17
N TYR A 73 -5.17 18.00 4.50
CA TYR A 73 -5.77 17.14 3.47
C TYR A 73 -5.83 15.66 3.84
N CYS A 74 -4.82 15.13 4.53
CA CYS A 74 -4.67 13.70 4.76
C CYS A 74 -5.26 13.27 6.12
N ALA A 75 -5.01 14.07 7.17
CA ALA A 75 -5.50 13.76 8.51
C ALA A 75 -7.03 13.62 8.58
N PRO A 76 -7.86 14.47 7.94
CA PRO A 76 -9.31 14.30 7.94
C PRO A 76 -9.75 12.98 7.29
N LEU A 77 -9.08 12.55 6.22
CA LEU A 77 -9.39 11.30 5.52
C LEU A 77 -9.09 10.08 6.39
N LEU A 78 -7.94 10.06 7.09
CA LEU A 78 -7.59 8.96 7.99
C LEU A 78 -8.48 8.92 9.25
N ARG A 79 -8.90 10.07 9.79
CA ARG A 79 -9.90 10.12 10.88
C ARG A 79 -11.24 9.58 10.42
N ALA A 80 -11.71 9.97 9.24
CA ALA A 80 -12.95 9.45 8.67
C ALA A 80 -12.87 7.93 8.44
N LEU A 81 -11.77 7.43 7.88
CA LEU A 81 -11.56 5.99 7.72
C LEU A 81 -11.57 5.26 9.07
N THR A 82 -10.89 5.81 10.08
CA THR A 82 -10.88 5.23 11.44
C THR A 82 -12.30 5.17 12.03
N HIS A 83 -13.10 6.20 11.81
CA HIS A 83 -14.51 6.23 12.21
C HIS A 83 -15.34 5.17 11.48
N ASP A 84 -15.21 5.08 10.14
CA ASP A 84 -15.94 4.12 9.31
C ASP A 84 -15.57 2.66 9.64
N LEU A 85 -14.35 2.42 10.13
CA LEU A 85 -13.89 1.11 10.58
C LEU A 85 -14.23 0.80 12.06
N SER A 86 -14.77 1.77 12.80
CA SER A 86 -15.09 1.59 14.22
C SER A 86 -16.11 0.46 14.41
N GLY A 87 -15.77 -0.50 15.28
CA GLY A 87 -16.62 -1.65 15.57
C GLY A 87 -16.57 -2.80 14.56
N VAL A 88 -15.87 -2.64 13.43
CA VAL A 88 -15.66 -3.72 12.44
C VAL A 88 -14.21 -4.20 12.35
N VAL A 89 -13.28 -3.54 13.04
CA VAL A 89 -11.88 -3.93 13.13
C VAL A 89 -11.39 -4.03 14.58
N ILE A 90 -10.34 -4.84 14.77
CA ILE A 90 -9.59 -5.01 16.01
C ILE A 90 -8.22 -4.32 15.82
N PRO A 91 -7.90 -3.28 16.61
CA PRO A 91 -6.59 -2.63 16.55
C PRO A 91 -5.45 -3.63 16.79
N ARG A 92 -4.32 -3.42 16.10
CA ARG A 92 -3.10 -4.21 16.24
C ARG A 92 -1.96 -3.33 16.72
N LYS A 93 -0.95 -3.95 17.36
CA LYS A 93 0.27 -3.25 17.75
C LYS A 93 0.95 -2.69 16.48
N ARG A 94 1.36 -1.42 16.54
CA ARG A 94 2.20 -0.81 15.50
C ARG A 94 3.59 -1.46 15.50
N PRO A 95 4.10 -1.89 14.34
CA PRO A 95 5.48 -2.38 14.23
C PRO A 95 6.49 -1.26 14.51
N ASP A 96 7.64 -1.59 15.09
CA ASP A 96 8.62 -0.59 15.52
C ASP A 96 9.23 0.17 14.32
N PHE A 97 9.34 -0.44 13.14
CA PHE A 97 9.83 0.24 11.92
C PHE A 97 8.96 1.42 11.48
N THR A 98 7.72 1.50 11.95
CA THR A 98 6.79 2.58 11.60
C THR A 98 7.10 3.89 12.34
N GLU A 99 7.96 3.83 13.37
CA GLU A 99 8.37 4.98 14.14
C GLU A 99 9.08 6.03 13.26
N GLY A 100 8.59 7.27 13.29
CA GLY A 100 9.14 8.37 12.52
C GLY A 100 8.84 8.37 11.01
N VAL A 101 8.12 7.36 10.50
CA VAL A 101 7.79 7.27 9.07
C VAL A 101 6.30 7.13 8.80
N PHE A 102 5.53 6.47 9.67
CA PHE A 102 4.07 6.42 9.54
C PHE A 102 3.44 7.63 10.18
N SER A 103 2.27 8.02 9.67
CA SER A 103 1.50 9.09 10.28
C SER A 103 0.96 8.68 11.66
N PRO A 104 0.68 9.66 12.55
CA PRO A 104 0.06 9.36 13.84
C PRO A 104 -1.35 8.73 13.69
N LEU A 105 -1.98 8.86 12.52
CA LEU A 105 -3.32 8.34 12.23
C LEU A 105 -3.31 7.06 11.36
N ALA A 106 -2.15 6.45 11.15
CA ALA A 106 -2.05 5.17 10.45
C ALA A 106 -2.95 4.11 11.11
N VAL A 107 -3.78 3.45 10.30
CA VAL A 107 -4.65 2.36 10.71
C VAL A 107 -3.85 1.07 10.62
N ILE A 108 -3.68 0.38 11.76
CA ILE A 108 -3.09 -0.97 11.81
C ILE A 108 -4.04 -1.85 12.61
N ALA A 109 -4.74 -2.76 11.93
CA ALA A 109 -5.84 -3.53 12.50
C ALA A 109 -5.96 -4.92 11.82
N GLY A 110 -6.90 -5.74 12.30
CA GLY A 110 -7.46 -6.85 11.54
C GLY A 110 -8.99 -6.77 11.56
N ALA A 111 -9.69 -7.34 10.60
CA ALA A 111 -11.14 -7.34 10.59
C ALA A 111 -11.71 -8.28 11.69
N HIS A 112 -12.89 -7.94 12.21
CA HIS A 112 -13.73 -8.94 12.85
C HIS A 112 -14.18 -9.98 11.81
N ALA A 113 -14.37 -11.24 12.24
CA ALA A 113 -14.84 -12.29 11.36
C ALA A 113 -16.19 -11.92 10.73
N GLY A 114 -16.30 -11.97 9.41
CA GLY A 114 -17.50 -11.61 8.66
C GLY A 114 -17.67 -10.12 8.38
N ALA A 115 -16.78 -9.26 8.89
CA ALA A 115 -16.83 -7.82 8.68
C ALA A 115 -16.07 -7.35 7.43
N GLU A 116 -15.47 -8.28 6.67
CA GLU A 116 -14.60 -7.98 5.53
C GLU A 116 -15.30 -7.10 4.48
N SER A 117 -16.58 -7.34 4.18
CA SER A 117 -17.34 -6.53 3.23
C SER A 117 -17.45 -5.07 3.66
N SER A 118 -17.69 -4.81 4.95
CA SER A 118 -17.73 -3.45 5.50
C SER A 118 -16.37 -2.78 5.44
N VAL A 119 -15.29 -3.52 5.74
CA VAL A 119 -13.92 -3.03 5.61
C VAL A 119 -13.61 -2.64 4.16
N PHE A 120 -13.90 -3.52 3.19
CA PHE A 120 -13.64 -3.23 1.77
C PHE A 120 -14.48 -2.05 1.27
N ALA A 121 -15.71 -1.88 1.74
CA ALA A 121 -16.53 -0.72 1.40
C ALA A 121 -15.93 0.59 1.91
N ALA A 122 -15.49 0.63 3.18
CA ALA A 122 -14.83 1.77 3.78
C ALA A 122 -13.51 2.12 3.08
N LEU A 123 -12.66 1.11 2.82
CA LEU A 123 -11.40 1.29 2.08
C LEU A 123 -11.64 1.78 0.65
N SER A 124 -12.67 1.28 -0.03
CA SER A 124 -13.01 1.73 -1.38
C SER A 124 -13.48 3.19 -1.38
N ALA A 125 -14.29 3.60 -0.39
CA ALA A 125 -14.71 4.99 -0.24
C ALA A 125 -13.53 5.91 0.09
N PHE A 126 -12.63 5.49 0.98
CA PHE A 126 -11.41 6.20 1.32
C PHE A 126 -10.49 6.37 0.08
N LEU A 127 -10.25 5.30 -0.68
CA LEU A 127 -9.40 5.33 -1.87
C LEU A 127 -9.91 6.30 -2.94
N ARG A 128 -11.22 6.43 -3.12
CA ARG A 128 -11.80 7.46 -4.02
C ARG A 128 -11.42 8.87 -3.57
N LYS A 129 -11.54 9.16 -2.27
CA LYS A 129 -11.13 10.46 -1.72
C LYS A 129 -9.63 10.71 -1.85
N VAL A 130 -8.80 9.67 -1.66
CA VAL A 130 -7.34 9.74 -1.88
C VAL A 130 -7.02 10.03 -3.34
N ALA A 131 -7.75 9.43 -4.28
CA ALA A 131 -7.57 9.67 -5.71
C ALA A 131 -7.87 11.12 -6.14
N ASP A 132 -8.67 11.85 -5.35
CA ASP A 132 -8.98 13.27 -5.59
C ASP A 132 -7.92 14.23 -4.99
N LEU A 133 -7.03 13.76 -4.11
CA LEU A 133 -6.01 14.60 -3.47
C LEU A 133 -5.15 15.39 -4.48
N PRO A 134 -4.71 14.81 -5.61
CA PRO A 134 -3.95 15.55 -6.61
C PRO A 134 -4.61 16.82 -7.13
N ALA A 135 -5.93 16.83 -7.24
CA ALA A 135 -6.68 18.00 -7.68
C ALA A 135 -6.91 19.01 -6.56
N GLN A 136 -6.83 18.59 -5.29
CA GLN A 136 -7.17 19.41 -4.12
C GLN A 136 -5.95 20.09 -3.49
N MET A 137 -4.79 19.43 -3.49
CA MET A 137 -3.58 19.96 -2.87
C MET A 137 -2.87 20.89 -3.84
N THR A 138 -2.88 22.18 -3.54
CA THR A 138 -2.16 23.18 -4.32
C THR A 138 -0.76 23.41 -3.73
N GLY A 139 0.12 24.01 -4.53
CA GLY A 139 1.48 24.32 -4.08
C GLY A 139 1.56 25.28 -2.89
N SER A 140 0.49 26.02 -2.59
CA SER A 140 0.44 27.03 -1.54
C SER A 140 0.46 26.48 -0.12
N ASP A 141 0.05 25.22 0.08
CA ASP A 141 -0.04 24.60 1.41
C ASP A 141 1.22 23.82 1.80
N GLN A 142 2.25 23.89 0.95
CA GLN A 142 3.54 23.26 1.17
C GLN A 142 4.46 24.22 1.92
N THR A 143 4.88 23.83 3.11
CA THR A 143 5.71 24.70 3.99
C THR A 143 7.17 24.27 4.03
N LEU A 144 7.44 22.99 3.77
CA LEU A 144 8.80 22.49 3.70
C LEU A 144 9.49 22.89 2.40
N SER A 145 10.82 22.79 2.37
CA SER A 145 11.55 22.88 1.10
C SER A 145 11.35 21.59 0.29
N ALA A 146 11.54 21.64 -1.03
CA ALA A 146 11.52 20.43 -1.86
C ALA A 146 12.57 19.39 -1.40
N SER A 147 13.74 19.84 -0.92
CA SER A 147 14.76 18.95 -0.36
C SER A 147 14.27 18.23 0.89
N SER A 148 13.63 18.96 1.83
CA SER A 148 13.14 18.37 3.08
C SER A 148 12.01 17.36 2.85
N ARG A 149 11.14 17.61 1.85
CA ARG A 149 10.12 16.63 1.44
C ARG A 149 10.75 15.38 0.84
N LEU A 150 11.80 15.54 0.02
CA LEU A 150 12.56 14.44 -0.52
C LEU A 150 13.25 13.62 0.59
N ASP A 151 13.85 14.27 1.59
CA ASP A 151 14.49 13.60 2.72
C ASP A 151 13.51 12.71 3.50
N ARG A 152 12.28 13.21 3.75
CA ARG A 152 11.22 12.42 4.39
C ARG A 152 10.80 11.21 3.55
N ARG A 153 10.68 11.40 2.24
CA ARG A 153 10.40 10.31 1.30
C ARG A 153 11.49 9.25 1.34
N GLU A 154 12.75 9.64 1.27
CA GLU A 154 13.89 8.70 1.29
C GLU A 154 14.01 7.99 2.64
N LEU A 155 13.72 8.68 3.75
CA LEU A 155 13.63 8.07 5.08
C LEU A 155 12.56 6.97 5.13
N TRP A 156 11.37 7.25 4.60
CA TRP A 156 10.28 6.27 4.51
C TRP A 156 10.68 5.07 3.65
N LEU A 157 11.27 5.30 2.48
CA LEU A 157 11.74 4.24 1.57
C LEU A 157 12.81 3.36 2.24
N ALA A 158 13.72 3.96 3.00
CA ALA A 158 14.75 3.24 3.74
C ALA A 158 14.16 2.40 4.90
N ALA A 159 13.17 2.94 5.63
CA ALA A 159 12.47 2.19 6.68
C ALA A 159 11.70 1.00 6.10
N GLU A 160 10.95 1.22 5.02
CA GLU A 160 10.20 0.16 4.36
C GLU A 160 11.12 -0.93 3.79
N ARG A 161 12.28 -0.54 3.23
CA ARG A 161 13.29 -1.49 2.76
C ARG A 161 13.83 -2.36 3.89
N ARG A 162 14.09 -1.79 5.07
CA ARG A 162 14.56 -2.54 6.25
C ARG A 162 13.48 -3.49 6.74
N ASN A 163 12.26 -2.98 6.93
CA ASN A 163 11.09 -3.75 7.33
C ASN A 163 10.93 -5.02 6.49
N ARG A 164 10.93 -4.89 5.15
CA ARG A 164 10.68 -6.05 4.30
C ARG A 164 11.84 -7.05 4.25
N LYS A 165 13.09 -6.61 4.45
CA LYS A 165 14.24 -7.52 4.58
C LYS A 165 14.19 -8.32 5.87
N GLU A 166 13.81 -7.66 6.97
CA GLU A 166 13.79 -8.23 8.31
C GLU A 166 12.54 -9.10 8.55
N HIS A 167 11.39 -8.66 8.04
CA HIS A 167 10.09 -9.28 8.23
C HIS A 167 9.65 -10.04 7.00
N ASN A 168 10.42 -11.03 6.56
CA ASN A 168 10.09 -11.93 5.45
C ASN A 168 8.88 -12.85 5.78
N ALA A 169 7.77 -12.25 6.23
CA ALA A 169 6.49 -12.86 6.55
C ALA A 169 5.82 -13.39 5.28
N LEU A 170 6.01 -12.72 4.14
CA LEU A 170 5.60 -13.25 2.84
C LEU A 170 6.31 -14.56 2.51
N ALA A 171 7.60 -14.74 2.83
CA ALA A 171 8.26 -16.05 2.64
C ALA A 171 7.66 -17.14 3.54
N LYS A 172 7.26 -16.78 4.76
CA LYS A 172 6.61 -17.73 5.69
C LYS A 172 5.19 -18.11 5.24
N LEU A 173 4.51 -17.21 4.52
CA LEU A 173 3.12 -17.40 4.08
C LEU A 173 3.01 -17.98 2.66
N PHE A 174 3.94 -17.64 1.78
CA PHE A 174 3.87 -17.93 0.34
C PHE A 174 5.15 -18.57 -0.23
N GLY A 175 6.16 -18.82 0.60
CA GLY A 175 7.44 -19.42 0.21
C GLY A 175 8.52 -18.39 -0.14
N ALA A 176 9.79 -18.76 0.11
CA ALA A 176 10.94 -17.86 -0.04
C ALA A 176 11.16 -17.36 -1.47
N ALA A 177 10.91 -18.19 -2.48
CA ALA A 177 11.08 -17.82 -3.89
C ALA A 177 10.13 -16.68 -4.31
N LEU A 178 8.85 -16.78 -3.92
CA LEU A 178 7.84 -15.76 -4.23
C LEU A 178 8.11 -14.44 -3.49
N ALA A 179 8.64 -14.53 -2.27
CA ALA A 179 8.98 -13.36 -1.48
C ALA A 179 10.18 -12.58 -2.04
N THR A 180 11.23 -13.27 -2.52
CA THR A 180 12.36 -12.61 -3.17
C THR A 180 11.95 -11.90 -4.46
N GLU A 181 11.17 -12.58 -5.33
CA GLU A 181 10.65 -11.96 -6.56
C GLU A 181 9.77 -10.73 -6.26
N TYR A 182 8.95 -10.81 -5.21
CA TYR A 182 8.12 -9.71 -4.74
C TYR A 182 8.95 -8.49 -4.33
N LEU A 183 10.01 -8.65 -3.54
CA LEU A 183 10.82 -7.53 -3.05
C LEU A 183 11.57 -6.81 -4.17
N ASP A 184 12.10 -7.57 -5.12
CA ASP A 184 12.85 -7.00 -6.24
C ASP A 184 11.94 -6.29 -7.23
N ARG A 185 10.72 -6.80 -7.48
CA ARG A 185 9.78 -6.24 -8.47
C ARG A 185 8.88 -5.13 -7.94
N PHE A 186 8.61 -5.08 -6.64
CA PHE A 186 7.56 -4.22 -6.08
C PHE A 186 8.02 -2.79 -5.76
N LEU A 187 9.08 -2.63 -4.98
CA LEU A 187 9.58 -1.30 -4.58
C LEU A 187 10.66 -0.77 -5.54
N PHE A 188 11.51 -1.65 -6.07
CA PHE A 188 12.79 -1.28 -6.67
C PHE A 188 12.98 -1.67 -8.14
N ALA A 189 12.05 -2.39 -8.79
CA ALA A 189 12.10 -2.54 -10.25
C ALA A 189 12.11 -1.13 -10.85
N SER A 190 13.16 -0.87 -11.62
CA SER A 190 13.68 0.44 -11.97
C SER A 190 12.56 1.42 -12.32
N LEU A 191 12.66 2.68 -11.85
CA LEU A 191 11.82 3.80 -12.29
C LEU A 191 11.88 4.05 -13.83
N THR A 192 12.64 3.24 -14.55
CA THR A 192 12.82 3.19 -16.00
C THR A 192 12.14 1.99 -16.68
N ASP A 193 11.60 1.00 -15.94
CA ASP A 193 11.01 -0.24 -16.51
C ASP A 193 9.47 -0.24 -16.49
N ALA A 194 8.84 0.94 -16.40
CA ALA A 194 7.39 1.07 -16.48
C ALA A 194 6.88 0.83 -17.92
N GLN A 195 6.90 -0.43 -18.37
CA GLN A 195 6.08 -0.88 -19.49
C GLN A 195 4.70 -1.27 -18.97
N PRO A 196 3.60 -0.82 -19.60
CA PRO A 196 2.27 -1.29 -19.24
C PRO A 196 2.16 -2.78 -19.59
N VAL A 197 2.20 -3.64 -18.58
CA VAL A 197 1.97 -5.08 -18.79
C VAL A 197 0.47 -5.29 -19.03
N SER A 198 0.10 -5.27 -20.30
CA SER A 198 -1.17 -5.81 -20.80
C SER A 198 -0.88 -7.20 -21.36
N GLN A 199 -1.01 -8.26 -20.56
CA GLN A 199 -1.43 -9.58 -21.05
C GLN A 199 -1.63 -10.58 -19.88
N PRO A 200 -2.77 -11.29 -19.83
CA PRO A 200 -2.92 -12.44 -18.95
C PRO A 200 -2.08 -13.61 -19.49
N CYS A 201 -1.22 -14.17 -18.64
CA CYS A 201 -0.52 -15.41 -18.94
C CYS A 201 -1.52 -16.56 -18.81
N ASN A 202 -2.05 -17.03 -19.94
CA ASN A 202 -2.78 -18.29 -19.99
C ASN A 202 -1.76 -19.42 -19.83
N ALA A 203 -1.73 -20.04 -18.65
CA ALA A 203 -1.12 -21.35 -18.50
C ALA A 203 -2.06 -22.38 -19.16
N GLU A 204 -1.69 -22.85 -20.35
CA GLU A 204 -2.28 -24.05 -20.96
C GLU A 204 -2.16 -25.22 -19.98
N ALA A 205 -3.31 -25.81 -19.64
CA ALA A 205 -3.38 -27.06 -18.91
C ALA A 205 -2.78 -28.17 -19.79
N ALA A 206 -1.74 -28.83 -19.27
CA ALA A 206 -1.21 -30.04 -19.86
C ALA A 206 -2.30 -31.12 -19.88
N ASP A 207 -2.68 -31.50 -21.10
CA ASP A 207 -3.51 -32.65 -21.44
C ASP A 207 -2.82 -33.93 -20.94
N VAL A 208 -3.43 -34.60 -19.97
CA VAL A 208 -3.08 -35.98 -19.58
C VAL A 208 -4.25 -36.86 -19.98
N SER A 209 -4.32 -37.15 -21.28
CA SER A 209 -5.16 -38.21 -21.81
C SER A 209 -4.57 -39.56 -21.41
N SER A 210 -5.31 -40.29 -20.57
CA SER A 210 -5.11 -41.72 -20.30
C SER A 210 -6.10 -42.49 -21.15
N HIS A 211 -5.62 -43.18 -22.19
CA HIS A 211 -5.99 -44.55 -22.59
C HIS A 211 -5.25 -44.95 -23.87
#